data_AF-A0A2V6CCL8-F1
#
_entry.id   AF-A0A2V6CCL8-F1
#
_cell.length_a   1.000
_cell.length_b   1.000
_cell.length_c   1.000
_cell.angle_alpha   90.00
_cell.angle_beta   90.00
_cell.angle_gamma   90.00
#
_symmetry.space_group_name_H-M   'P 1'
#
loop_
_entity.id
_entity.type
_entity.pdbx_description
1 polymer ?
#
loop_
_entity_poly.entity_id
_entity_poly.type
_entity_poly.pdbx_seq_one_letter_code
_entity_poly.pdbx_strand_id
1 'polypeptide(L)'
;ASFLSFPVAAFVSLGVLIVGLSSGTVKQVVEEGGIAAVNHETGRVENPSGVDLVALPIFKGLLSVINLVHGFSPIDSLSTGRSVSWGELARAVAQIVLLMAGAFAAIGIISFTRRELATAQGTQ
;
A
#
# COMPACT_ATOMS: atom_id res chain seq x y z
N ALA A 1 6.98 -15.50 20.79
CA ALA A 1 5.72 -14.78 20.48
C ALA A 1 5.87 -14.08 19.12
N SER A 2 4.81 -13.98 18.31
CA SER A 2 4.77 -13.13 17.11
C SER A 2 4.91 -11.65 17.51
N PHE A 3 5.53 -10.79 16.68
CA PHE A 3 5.66 -9.35 16.97
C PHE A 3 4.28 -8.66 17.10
N LEU A 4 3.27 -9.21 16.43
CA LEU A 4 1.87 -8.83 16.56
C LEU A 4 1.10 -10.03 17.14
N SER A 5 0.32 -9.82 18.21
CA SER A 5 -0.62 -10.83 18.69
C SER A 5 -1.66 -11.15 17.61
N PHE A 6 -2.27 -12.34 17.64
CA PHE A 6 -3.26 -12.77 16.63
C PHE A 6 -4.36 -11.71 16.37
N PRO A 7 -4.94 -11.04 17.40
CA PRO A 7 -5.88 -9.95 17.17
C PRO A 7 -5.28 -8.75 16.43
N VAL A 8 -4.06 -8.34 16.80
CA VAL A 8 -3.40 -7.18 16.18
C VAL A 8 -3.09 -7.46 14.70
N ALA A 9 -2.66 -8.68 14.37
CA ALA A 9 -2.44 -9.10 12.99
C ALA A 9 -3.74 -9.01 12.15
N ALA A 10 -4.87 -9.42 12.72
CA ALA A 10 -6.16 -9.34 12.05
C ALA A 10 -6.58 -7.88 11.78
N PHE A 11 -6.41 -6.99 12.76
CA PHE A 11 -6.68 -5.55 12.57
C PHE A 11 -5.77 -4.91 11.53
N VAL A 12 -4.48 -5.26 11.53
CA VAL A 12 -3.53 -4.77 10.52
C VAL A 12 -3.94 -5.25 9.12
N SER A 13 -4.29 -6.53 8.98
CA SER A 13 -4.74 -7.09 7.70
C SER A 13 -6.01 -6.39 7.19
N LEU A 14 -7.00 -6.19 8.07
CA LEU A 14 -8.23 -5.47 7.72
C LEU A 14 -7.94 -4.00 7.35
N GLY A 15 -7.04 -3.34 8.09
CA GLY A 15 -6.63 -1.97 7.80
C GLY A 15 -5.95 -1.83 6.44
N VAL A 16 -5.04 -2.74 6.10
CA VAL A 16 -4.39 -2.77 4.78
C VAL A 16 -5.40 -3.01 3.66
N LEU A 17 -6.38 -3.89 3.87
CA LEU A 17 -7.46 -4.14 2.91
C LEU A 17 -8.31 -2.88 2.67
N ILE A 18 -8.77 -2.22 3.74
CA ILE A 18 -9.57 -0.98 3.65
C ILE A 18 -8.79 0.09 2.88
N VAL A 19 -7.52 0.28 3.25
CA VAL A 19 -6.65 1.28 2.61
C VAL A 19 -6.43 0.98 1.13
N GLY A 20 -6.21 -0.28 0.76
CA GLY A 20 -6.08 -0.69 -0.64
C GLY A 20 -7.34 -0.40 -1.46
N LEU A 21 -8.52 -0.69 -0.89
CA LEU A 21 -9.82 -0.40 -1.53
C LEU A 21 -10.12 1.10 -1.62
N SER A 22 -9.57 1.93 -0.71
CA SER A 22 -9.76 3.39 -0.68
C SER A 22 -8.66 4.19 -1.39
N SER A 23 -7.89 3.57 -2.29
CA SER A 23 -6.79 4.22 -3.02
C SER A 23 -7.21 5.49 -3.78
N GLY A 24 -8.43 5.54 -4.32
CA GLY A 24 -8.99 6.75 -4.97
C GLY A 24 -9.18 7.91 -4.00
N THR A 25 -9.71 7.65 -2.81
CA THR A 25 -9.90 8.65 -1.75
C THR A 25 -8.56 9.19 -1.24
N VAL A 26 -7.54 8.32 -1.11
CA VAL A 26 -6.18 8.73 -0.72
C VAL A 26 -5.56 9.67 -1.76
N LYS A 27 -5.76 9.40 -3.06
CA LYS A 27 -5.30 10.28 -4.15
C LYS A 27 -5.97 11.65 -4.08
N GLN A 28 -7.29 11.65 -3.93
CA GLN A 28 -8.10 12.87 -3.88
C GLN A 28 -7.64 13.82 -2.76
N VAL A 29 -7.45 13.31 -1.53
CA VAL A 29 -6.96 14.12 -0.39
C VAL A 29 -5.57 14.74 -0.66
N VAL A 30 -4.70 14.03 -1.38
CA VAL A 30 -3.37 14.55 -1.74
C VAL A 30 -3.46 15.62 -2.83
N GLU A 31 -4.33 15.43 -3.83
CA GLU A 31 -4.53 16.37 -4.95
C GLU A 31 -5.22 17.67 -4.49
N GLU A 32 -6.23 17.55 -3.63
CA GLU A 32 -6.99 18.67 -3.05
C GLU A 32 -6.18 19.43 -1.99
N GLY A 33 -5.10 18.84 -1.47
CA GLY A 33 -4.16 19.49 -0.56
C GLY A 33 -4.58 19.50 0.91
N GLY A 34 -5.60 18.72 1.28
CA GLY A 34 -6.10 18.61 2.65
C GLY A 34 -7.41 17.82 2.73
N ILE A 35 -7.92 17.64 3.94
CA ILE A 35 -9.21 16.99 4.23
C ILE A 35 -10.30 18.05 4.43
N ALA A 36 -9.91 19.31 4.65
CA ALA A 36 -10.82 20.43 4.85
C ALA A 36 -11.57 20.84 3.58
N ALA A 37 -12.62 21.65 3.74
CA ALA A 37 -13.52 22.05 2.67
C ALA A 37 -12.75 22.64 1.47
N VAL A 38 -12.92 22.00 0.31
CA VAL A 38 -12.31 22.39 -0.96
C VAL A 38 -13.08 23.56 -1.54
N ASN A 39 -12.38 24.62 -1.94
CA ASN A 39 -13.02 25.70 -2.69
C ASN A 39 -13.33 25.19 -4.11
N HIS A 40 -14.61 25.27 -4.50
CA HIS A 40 -15.13 24.78 -5.78
C HIS A 40 -14.62 25.55 -7.01
N GLU A 41 -13.97 26.71 -6.84
CA GLU A 41 -13.39 27.50 -7.93
C GLU A 41 -11.90 27.18 -8.18
N THR A 42 -11.14 26.80 -7.15
CA THR A 42 -9.69 26.56 -7.23
C THR A 42 -9.28 25.09 -7.10
N GLY A 43 -10.21 24.22 -6.69
CA GLY A 43 -9.99 22.78 -6.53
C GLY A 43 -9.00 22.43 -5.42
N ARG A 44 -8.72 23.37 -4.50
CA ARG A 44 -7.78 23.21 -3.39
C ARG A 44 -8.38 23.69 -2.08
N VAL A 45 -7.83 23.21 -0.98
CA VAL A 45 -8.13 23.73 0.36
C VAL A 45 -7.53 25.14 0.49
N GLU A 46 -8.39 26.16 0.58
CA GLU A 46 -7.96 27.56 0.72
C GLU A 46 -7.44 27.91 2.11
N ASN A 47 -7.92 27.20 3.14
CA ASN A 47 -7.51 27.39 4.53
C ASN A 47 -6.97 26.08 5.09
N PRO A 48 -5.64 25.81 4.97
CA PRO A 48 -5.05 24.61 5.53
C PRO A 48 -5.28 24.61 7.04
N SER A 49 -6.10 23.66 7.49
CA SER A 49 -6.31 23.40 8.91
C SER A 49 -5.00 22.91 9.52
N GLY A 50 -4.77 23.15 10.82
CA GLY A 50 -3.62 22.55 11.53
C GLY A 50 -3.59 21.01 11.44
N VAL A 51 -4.75 20.40 11.15
CA VAL A 51 -4.89 18.97 10.88
C VAL A 51 -4.34 18.58 9.51
N ASP A 52 -4.50 19.43 8.49
CA ASP A 52 -4.01 19.17 7.13
C ASP A 52 -2.48 19.15 7.06
N LEU A 53 -1.82 19.95 7.91
CA LEU A 53 -0.36 19.99 8.02
C LEU A 53 0.23 18.61 8.39
N VAL A 54 -0.46 17.85 9.23
CA VAL A 54 -0.04 16.51 9.70
C VAL A 54 -0.61 15.41 8.81
N ALA A 55 -1.85 15.55 8.36
CA ALA A 55 -2.51 14.54 7.54
C ALA A 55 -1.88 14.45 6.14
N LEU A 56 -1.61 15.56 5.48
CA LEU A 56 -1.12 15.59 4.11
C LEU A 56 0.20 14.80 3.89
N PRO A 57 1.24 14.90 4.75
CA PRO A 57 2.43 14.06 4.58
C PRO A 57 2.15 12.58 4.79
N ILE A 58 1.21 12.21 5.68
CA ILE A 58 0.80 10.81 5.90
C ILE A 58 0.10 10.27 4.65
N PHE A 59 -0.86 11.00 4.10
CA PHE A 59 -1.56 10.61 2.87
C PHE A 59 -0.63 10.57 1.66
N LYS A 60 0.35 11.49 1.55
CA LYS A 60 1.40 11.43 0.52
C LYS A 60 2.29 10.20 0.66
N GLY A 61 2.72 9.87 1.89
CA GLY A 61 3.50 8.67 2.17
C GLY A 61 2.72 7.41 1.79
N LEU A 62 1.45 7.34 2.19
CA LEU A 62 0.57 6.23 1.85
C LEU A 62 0.34 6.11 0.34
N LEU A 63 0.10 7.24 -0.34
CA LEU A 63 -0.05 7.29 -1.79
C LEU A 63 1.21 6.81 -2.49
N SER A 64 2.40 7.13 -1.98
CA SER A 64 3.66 6.64 -2.55
C SER A 64 3.78 5.12 -2.47
N VAL A 65 3.33 4.51 -1.36
CA VAL A 65 3.31 3.06 -1.20
C VAL A 65 2.29 2.43 -2.16
N ILE A 66 1.11 3.01 -2.26
CA ILE A 66 0.06 2.54 -3.20
C ILE A 66 0.55 2.66 -4.65
N ASN A 67 1.16 3.78 -5.04
CA ASN A 67 1.67 3.98 -6.39
C ASN A 67 2.88 3.07 -6.70
N LEU A 68 3.67 2.66 -5.69
CA LEU A 68 4.69 1.64 -5.89
C LEU A 68 4.08 0.28 -6.29
N VAL A 69 2.85 0.00 -5.81
CA VAL A 69 2.09 -1.19 -6.16
C VAL A 69 1.37 -1.04 -7.51
N HIS A 70 0.76 0.11 -7.77
CA HIS A 70 -0.01 0.37 -8.98
C HIS A 70 0.85 0.74 -10.21
N GLY A 71 2.09 1.21 -10.01
CA GLY A 71 2.96 1.76 -11.06
C GLY A 71 3.54 0.75 -12.05
N PHE A 72 3.25 -0.54 -11.87
CA PHE A 72 3.75 -1.60 -12.73
C PHE A 72 2.61 -2.32 -13.42
N SER A 73 2.04 -1.66 -14.41
CA SER A 73 1.17 -2.33 -15.35
C SER A 73 1.49 -1.84 -16.77
N PRO A 74 1.90 -2.72 -17.70
CA PRO A 74 1.87 -2.45 -19.13
C PRO A 74 0.43 -2.33 -19.69
N ILE A 75 -0.58 -2.11 -18.85
CA ILE A 75 -1.99 -2.03 -19.25
C ILE A 75 -2.21 -0.81 -20.15
N ASP A 76 -1.47 0.29 -19.93
CA ASP A 76 -1.47 1.45 -20.82
C ASP A 76 -1.00 1.11 -22.25
N SER A 77 -0.09 0.13 -22.39
CA SER A 77 0.38 -0.33 -23.70
C SER A 77 -0.60 -1.28 -24.39
N LEU A 78 -1.36 -2.07 -23.61
CA LEU A 78 -2.45 -2.92 -24.13
C LEU A 78 -3.66 -2.08 -24.56
N SER A 79 -4.01 -1.04 -23.80
CA SER A 79 -5.12 -0.14 -24.10
C SER A 79 -4.85 0.79 -25.28
N THR A 80 -3.59 0.99 -25.66
CA THR A 80 -3.19 1.80 -26.84
C THR A 80 -3.09 0.99 -28.12
N GLY A 81 -3.50 -0.29 -28.11
CA GLY A 81 -3.60 -1.12 -29.32
C GLY A 81 -2.25 -1.63 -29.86
N ARG A 82 -1.15 -1.52 -29.10
CA ARG A 82 0.13 -2.12 -29.46
C ARG A 82 0.20 -3.58 -29.00
N SER A 83 0.63 -4.46 -29.91
CA SER A 83 0.88 -5.86 -29.59
C SER A 83 2.01 -5.97 -28.57
N VAL A 84 1.70 -6.43 -27.37
CA VAL A 84 2.67 -6.70 -26.31
C VAL A 84 3.38 -8.02 -26.64
N SER A 85 4.71 -8.01 -26.63
CA SER A 85 5.48 -9.22 -26.87
C SER A 85 5.32 -10.21 -25.70
N TRP A 86 5.38 -11.53 -25.97
CA TRP A 86 5.35 -12.55 -24.91
C TRP A 86 6.45 -12.34 -23.85
N GLY A 87 7.57 -11.73 -24.21
CA GLY A 87 8.66 -11.39 -23.29
C GLY A 87 8.37 -10.17 -22.39
N GLU A 88 7.57 -9.21 -22.85
CA GLU A 88 7.07 -8.12 -22.00
C GLU A 88 5.99 -8.62 -21.04
N LEU A 89 5.11 -9.50 -21.51
CA LEU A 89 4.12 -10.16 -20.66
C LEU A 89 4.80 -10.96 -19.55
N ALA A 90 5.79 -11.79 -19.90
CA ALA A 90 6.54 -12.57 -18.92
C ALA A 90 7.29 -11.68 -17.90
N ARG A 91 7.89 -10.57 -18.36
CA ARG A 91 8.53 -9.59 -17.47
C ARG A 91 7.53 -8.93 -16.54
N ALA A 92 6.38 -8.52 -17.04
CA ALA A 92 5.33 -7.90 -16.23
C ALA A 92 4.77 -8.89 -15.19
N VAL A 93 4.49 -10.13 -15.60
CA VAL A 93 4.05 -11.19 -14.69
C VAL A 93 5.11 -11.49 -13.64
N ALA A 94 6.39 -11.58 -14.02
CA ALA A 94 7.48 -11.76 -13.06
C ALA A 94 7.58 -10.59 -12.08
N GLN A 95 7.45 -9.35 -12.54
CA GLN A 95 7.47 -8.18 -11.66
C GLN A 95 6.28 -8.17 -10.70
N ILE A 96 5.05 -8.41 -11.19
CA ILE A 96 3.85 -8.41 -10.35
C ILE A 96 3.88 -9.60 -9.37
N VAL A 97 4.13 -10.80 -9.86
CA VAL A 97 4.02 -12.01 -9.03
C VAL A 97 5.27 -12.21 -8.17
N LEU A 98 6.47 -12.10 -8.70
CA LEU A 98 7.69 -12.29 -7.89
C LEU A 98 8.06 -11.07 -7.07
N LEU A 99 8.09 -9.87 -7.64
CA LEU A 99 8.53 -8.70 -6.86
C LEU A 99 7.45 -8.22 -5.91
N MET A 100 6.20 -8.06 -6.35
CA MET A 100 5.15 -7.54 -5.47
C MET A 100 4.66 -8.57 -4.47
N ALA A 101 4.26 -9.76 -4.93
CA ALA A 101 3.83 -10.80 -4.01
C ALA A 101 5.00 -11.28 -3.14
N GLY A 102 6.23 -11.31 -3.66
CA GLY A 102 7.43 -11.60 -2.88
C GLY A 102 7.75 -10.53 -1.83
N ALA A 103 7.60 -9.24 -2.13
CA ALA A 103 7.77 -8.17 -1.15
C ALA A 103 6.68 -8.22 -0.07
N PHE A 104 5.42 -8.43 -0.45
CA PHE A 104 4.32 -8.63 0.51
C PHE A 104 4.55 -9.87 1.38
N ALA A 105 4.98 -10.98 0.77
CA ALA A 105 5.32 -12.19 1.48
C ALA A 105 6.52 -11.98 2.42
N ALA A 106 7.56 -11.26 1.99
CA ALA A 106 8.72 -10.95 2.83
C ALA A 106 8.31 -10.09 4.04
N ILE A 107 7.46 -9.07 3.85
CA ILE A 107 6.93 -8.25 4.95
C ILE A 107 6.10 -9.12 5.91
N GLY A 108 5.22 -9.97 5.38
CA GLY A 108 4.43 -10.90 6.18
C GLY A 108 5.30 -11.89 6.96
N ILE A 109 6.28 -12.50 6.29
CA ILE A 109 7.26 -13.41 6.89
C ILE A 109 8.04 -12.67 7.99
N ILE A 110 8.58 -11.48 7.75
CA ILE A 110 9.30 -10.70 8.77
C ILE A 110 8.39 -10.36 9.96
N SER A 111 7.15 -9.97 9.69
CA SER A 111 6.17 -9.61 10.73
C SER A 111 5.72 -10.82 11.57
N PHE A 112 5.73 -12.02 10.99
CA PHE A 112 5.20 -13.25 11.60
C PHE A 112 6.25 -14.32 11.91
N THR A 113 7.53 -14.14 11.57
CA THR A 113 8.59 -15.13 11.85
C THR A 113 9.06 -15.06 13.30
N ARG A 114 9.11 -16.23 13.94
CA ARG A 114 9.61 -16.42 15.30
C ARG A 114 11.14 -16.28 15.35
N ARG A 115 11.62 -15.57 16.36
CA ARG A 115 12.94 -15.78 16.98
C ARG A 115 12.76 -16.59 18.28
N GLU A 116 12.16 -17.77 18.18
CA GLU A 116 12.12 -18.76 19.27
C GLU A 116 12.51 -20.12 18.70
N LEU A 117 13.82 -20.31 18.55
CA LEU A 117 14.40 -21.64 18.52
C LEU A 117 14.06 -22.32 19.85
N ALA A 118 13.41 -23.48 19.75
CA ALA A 118 13.25 -24.52 20.76
C ALA A 118 13.87 -24.23 22.13
N THR A 119 13.07 -23.68 23.05
CA THR A 119 13.20 -24.06 24.46
C THR A 119 11.93 -24.80 24.83
N ALA A 120 11.91 -26.09 24.46
CA ALA A 120 11.22 -27.06 25.27
C ALA A 120 12.02 -27.18 26.58
N GLN A 121 11.80 -26.27 27.52
CA GLN A 121 12.13 -26.56 28.91
C GLN A 121 11.01 -27.48 29.41
N GLY A 122 11.26 -28.78 29.24
CA GLY A 122 10.56 -29.77 30.02
C GLY A 122 10.77 -29.51 31.52
N THR A 123 9.75 -29.90 32.27
CA THR A 123 9.83 -30.25 33.69
C THR A 123 10.11 -29.11 34.66
N GLN A 124 9.05 -28.53 35.23
CA GLN A 124 8.63 -28.78 36.62
C GLN A 124 7.13 -28.54 36.79
#